data_AF-A0A5M3W583-F1
#
_entry.id   AF-A0A5M3W583-F1
#
_cell.length_a   1.000
_cell.length_b   1.000
_cell.length_c   1.000
_cell.angle_alpha   90.00
_cell.angle_beta   90.00
_cell.angle_gamma   90.00
#
_symmetry.space_group_name_H-M   'P 1'
#
loop_
_entity.id
_entity.type
_entity.pdbx_description
1 polymer ?
#
loop_
_entity_poly.entity_id
_entity_poly.type
_entity_poly.pdbx_seq_one_letter_code
_entity_poly.pdbx_strand_id
1 'polypeptide(L)'
;MTAIDPRAVRQLDEARRLYEAGQLDQAAAIFAAVAADEQAADRDQAAAGLAVVAERMAEILLEEGEPGEAADLLLEALGVPGVAESARLRVLLGIAHLELACAEFAGAVEAGPDTDTAALAIELLARTLPLRGRDGDAETVWRYGLDHEDGALAAQVRQRLDRP
;
A
#
# COMPACT_ATOMS: atom_id res chain seq x y z
N MET A 1 24.45 -24.54 23.70
CA MET A 1 23.10 -24.61 24.32
C MET A 1 22.81 -23.23 24.88
N THR A 2 22.32 -22.33 24.03
CA THR A 2 21.91 -20.98 24.45
C THR A 2 20.59 -21.14 25.20
N ALA A 3 20.55 -20.74 26.48
CA ALA A 3 19.34 -20.80 27.28
C ALA A 3 18.31 -19.84 26.67
N ILE A 4 17.12 -20.36 26.35
CA ILE A 4 15.97 -19.54 25.90
C ILE A 4 15.65 -18.56 27.03
N ASP A 5 15.64 -17.26 26.73
CA ASP A 5 15.23 -16.24 27.71
C ASP A 5 13.71 -16.39 27.97
N PRO A 6 13.28 -16.77 29.18
CA PRO A 6 11.86 -16.94 29.51
C PRO A 6 11.04 -15.65 29.36
N ARG A 7 11.69 -14.48 29.30
CA ARG A 7 11.03 -13.19 29.06
C ARG A 7 10.62 -13.04 27.59
N ALA A 8 11.48 -13.39 26.64
CA ALA A 8 11.22 -13.26 25.20
C ALA A 8 10.07 -14.16 24.75
N VAL A 9 10.05 -15.43 25.19
CA VAL A 9 8.95 -16.36 24.92
C VAL A 9 7.60 -15.81 25.40
N ARG A 10 7.56 -15.24 26.61
CA ARG A 10 6.35 -14.61 27.15
C ARG A 10 5.90 -13.40 26.35
N GLN A 11 6.83 -12.64 25.77
CA GLN A 11 6.49 -11.49 24.93
C GLN A 11 5.87 -11.93 23.60
N LEU A 12 6.41 -12.97 22.95
CA LEU A 12 5.83 -13.48 21.70
C LEU A 12 4.45 -14.13 21.91
N ASP A 13 4.26 -14.85 23.00
CA ASP A 13 2.95 -15.42 23.37
C ASP A 13 1.91 -14.33 23.69
N GLU A 14 2.34 -13.21 24.28
CA GLU A 14 1.48 -12.04 24.48
C GLU A 14 1.12 -11.37 23.16
N ALA A 15 2.11 -11.09 22.31
CA ALA A 15 1.89 -10.49 21.00
C ALA A 15 0.91 -11.30 20.15
N ARG A 16 1.03 -12.63 20.17
CA ARG A 16 0.12 -13.53 19.50
C ARG A 16 -1.31 -13.44 20.05
N ARG A 17 -1.48 -13.42 21.37
CA ARG A 17 -2.81 -13.26 21.99
C ARG A 17 -3.45 -11.92 21.63
N LEU A 18 -2.67 -10.85 21.60
CA LEU A 18 -3.13 -9.53 21.17
C LEU A 18 -3.59 -9.55 19.70
N TYR A 19 -2.81 -10.19 18.81
CA TYR A 19 -3.20 -10.36 17.42
C TYR A 19 -4.51 -11.15 17.27
N GLU A 20 -4.64 -12.27 17.98
CA GLU A 20 -5.85 -13.10 17.99
C GLU A 20 -7.07 -12.34 18.56
N ALA A 21 -6.85 -11.37 19.44
CA ALA A 21 -7.87 -10.46 19.98
C ALA A 21 -8.15 -9.23 19.08
N GLY A 22 -7.46 -9.09 17.94
CA GLY A 22 -7.60 -7.94 17.03
C GLY A 22 -6.91 -6.66 17.52
N GLN A 23 -6.09 -6.74 18.57
CA GLN A 23 -5.33 -5.60 19.11
C GLN A 23 -4.01 -5.44 18.32
N LEU A 24 -4.14 -5.11 17.04
CA LEU A 24 -3.05 -5.18 16.06
C LEU A 24 -1.89 -4.23 16.39
N ASP A 25 -2.16 -2.97 16.77
CA ASP A 25 -1.11 -2.00 17.14
C ASP A 25 -0.23 -2.50 18.29
N GLN A 26 -0.86 -3.09 19.31
CA GLN A 26 -0.16 -3.59 20.49
C GLN A 26 0.65 -4.84 20.15
N ALA A 27 0.10 -5.73 19.32
CA ALA A 27 0.82 -6.90 18.82
C ALA A 27 2.04 -6.48 17.98
N ALA A 28 1.88 -5.53 17.06
CA ALA A 28 2.94 -4.99 16.21
C ALA A 28 4.07 -4.39 17.06
N ALA A 29 3.74 -3.57 18.06
CA ALA A 29 4.73 -2.95 18.93
C ALA A 29 5.61 -3.98 19.67
N ILE A 30 5.02 -5.07 20.17
CA ILE A 30 5.79 -6.13 20.85
C ILE A 30 6.67 -6.89 19.85
N PHE A 31 6.13 -7.30 18.70
CA PHE A 31 6.92 -8.00 17.69
C PHE A 31 8.07 -7.13 17.16
N ALA A 32 7.83 -5.84 16.89
CA ALA A 32 8.85 -4.91 16.44
C ALA A 32 9.97 -4.74 17.48
N ALA A 33 9.63 -4.59 18.76
CA ALA A 33 10.62 -4.45 19.82
C ALA A 33 11.53 -5.67 19.93
N VAL A 34 10.99 -6.89 19.82
CA VAL A 34 11.79 -8.13 19.88
C VAL A 34 12.59 -8.34 18.59
N ALA A 35 12.03 -8.01 17.42
CA ALA A 35 12.71 -8.16 16.13
C ALA A 35 13.88 -7.19 15.96
N ALA A 36 13.78 -5.98 16.53
CA ALA A 36 14.84 -4.97 16.50
C ALA A 36 15.98 -5.22 17.48
N ASP A 37 15.79 -6.08 18.48
CA ASP A 37 16.82 -6.48 19.44
C ASP A 37 17.76 -7.51 18.80
N GLU A 38 18.98 -7.08 18.44
CA GLU A 38 20.00 -7.94 17.83
C GLU A 38 20.43 -9.11 18.74
N GLN A 39 20.25 -8.97 20.06
CA GLN A 39 20.60 -9.98 21.04
C GLN A 39 19.44 -10.94 21.34
N ALA A 40 18.22 -10.64 20.87
CA ALA A 40 17.07 -11.51 21.07
C ALA A 40 17.21 -12.82 20.28
N ALA A 41 17.17 -13.94 21.01
CA ALA A 41 17.22 -15.27 20.41
C ALA A 41 16.05 -15.54 19.45
N ASP A 42 14.90 -14.91 19.71
CA ASP A 42 13.66 -15.14 18.98
C ASP A 42 13.37 -14.02 17.94
N ARG A 43 14.37 -13.21 17.58
CA ARG A 43 14.20 -12.05 16.68
C ARG A 43 13.57 -12.43 15.33
N ASP A 44 13.97 -13.57 14.76
CA ASP A 44 13.51 -14.00 13.44
C ASP A 44 12.04 -14.42 13.49
N GLN A 45 11.63 -15.05 14.60
CA GLN A 45 10.22 -15.37 14.86
C GLN A 45 9.41 -14.09 15.10
N ALA A 46 9.98 -13.11 15.81
CA ALA A 46 9.34 -11.82 16.02
C ALA A 46 9.17 -11.04 14.71
N ALA A 47 10.17 -11.05 13.82
CA ALA A 47 10.09 -10.44 12.50
C ALA A 47 8.99 -11.08 11.64
N ALA A 48 8.90 -12.42 11.65
CA ALA A 48 7.80 -13.12 10.98
C ALA A 48 6.42 -12.73 11.54
N GLY A 49 6.31 -12.62 12.88
CA GLY A 49 5.10 -12.14 13.55
C GLY A 49 4.73 -10.70 13.14
N LEU A 50 5.69 -9.78 13.16
CA LEU A 50 5.51 -8.39 12.73
C LEU A 50 5.03 -8.33 11.28
N ALA A 51 5.62 -9.13 10.38
CA ALA A 51 5.22 -9.14 8.97
C ALA A 51 3.74 -9.54 8.79
N VAL A 52 3.26 -10.53 9.54
CA VAL A 52 1.84 -10.95 9.50
C VAL A 52 0.92 -9.85 10.04
N VAL A 53 1.29 -9.21 11.16
CA VAL A 53 0.48 -8.12 11.73
C VAL A 53 0.43 -6.93 10.78
N ALA A 54 1.57 -6.51 10.23
CA ALA A 54 1.68 -5.39 9.30
C ALA A 54 0.90 -5.64 8.01
N GLU A 55 0.96 -6.86 7.47
CA GLU A 55 0.12 -7.27 6.33
C GLU A 55 -1.36 -7.05 6.63
N ARG A 56 -1.85 -7.55 7.77
CA ARG A 56 -3.26 -7.42 8.13
C ARG A 56 -3.69 -5.96 8.33
N MET A 57 -2.87 -5.15 8.99
CA MET A 57 -3.15 -3.73 9.20
C MET A 57 -3.20 -2.97 7.88
N ALA A 58 -2.25 -3.23 6.98
CA ALA A 58 -2.21 -2.60 5.66
C ALA A 58 -3.43 -2.98 4.80
N GLU A 59 -3.85 -4.25 4.84
CA GLU A 59 -5.07 -4.69 4.14
C GLU A 59 -6.32 -3.92 4.64
N ILE A 60 -6.46 -3.76 5.96
CA ILE A 60 -7.57 -2.99 6.55
C ILE A 60 -7.53 -1.52 6.10
N LEU A 61 -6.38 -0.86 6.20
CA LEU A 61 -6.21 0.54 5.79
C LEU A 61 -6.52 0.72 4.29
N LEU A 62 -6.09 -0.22 3.44
CA LEU A 62 -6.42 -0.20 2.01
C LEU A 62 -7.91 -0.41 1.74
N GLU A 63 -8.57 -1.28 2.48
CA GLU A 63 -10.03 -1.49 2.40
C GLU A 63 -10.81 -0.24 2.86
N GLU A 64 -10.29 0.48 3.85
CA GLU A 64 -10.87 1.72 4.37
C GLU A 64 -10.57 2.95 3.49
N GLY A 65 -9.71 2.80 2.47
CA GLY A 65 -9.36 3.88 1.56
C GLY A 65 -8.28 4.82 2.10
N GLU A 66 -7.44 4.33 3.00
CA GLU A 66 -6.32 5.05 3.63
C GLU A 66 -4.94 4.55 3.12
N PRO A 67 -4.64 4.68 1.81
CA PRO A 67 -3.41 4.15 1.23
C PRO A 67 -2.14 4.88 1.70
N GLY A 68 -2.26 6.13 2.15
CA GLY A 68 -1.14 6.88 2.73
C GLY A 68 -0.67 6.26 4.04
N GLU A 69 -1.61 6.03 4.97
CA GLU A 69 -1.33 5.38 6.25
C GLU A 69 -0.82 3.94 6.04
N ALA A 70 -1.40 3.21 5.08
CA ALA A 70 -0.92 1.88 4.72
C ALA A 70 0.54 1.90 4.24
N ALA A 71 0.91 2.86 3.39
CA ALA A 71 2.27 2.98 2.86
C ALA A 71 3.29 3.29 3.97
N ASP A 72 2.97 4.23 4.87
CA ASP A 72 3.84 4.61 5.99
C ASP A 72 4.07 3.42 6.94
N LEU A 73 2.99 2.71 7.31
CA LEU A 73 3.06 1.50 8.14
C LEU A 73 3.93 0.41 7.50
N LEU A 74 3.77 0.18 6.19
CA LEU A 74 4.54 -0.83 5.46
C LEU A 74 6.02 -0.46 5.34
N LEU A 75 6.32 0.81 5.15
CA LEU A 75 7.70 1.32 5.12
C LEU A 75 8.38 1.16 6.49
N GLU A 76 7.67 1.46 7.57
CA GLU A 76 8.17 1.25 8.94
C GLU A 76 8.47 -0.24 9.18
N ALA A 77 7.52 -1.12 8.87
CA ALA A 77 7.70 -2.56 9.04
C ALA A 77 8.87 -3.11 8.19
N LEU A 78 8.97 -2.70 6.92
CA LEU A 78 10.08 -3.10 6.02
C LEU A 78 11.43 -2.54 6.46
N GLY A 79 11.46 -1.52 7.33
CA GLY A 79 12.68 -1.02 7.97
C GLY A 79 13.25 -1.95 9.04
N VAL A 80 12.47 -2.90 9.57
CA VAL A 80 12.90 -3.83 10.61
C VAL A 80 13.74 -4.97 10.01
N PRO A 81 14.95 -5.26 10.54
CA PRO A 81 15.75 -6.40 10.12
C PRO A 81 14.95 -7.72 10.16
N GLY A 82 15.08 -8.53 9.11
CA GLY A 82 14.32 -9.77 8.95
C GLY A 82 12.94 -9.60 8.30
N VAL A 83 12.33 -8.41 8.38
CA VAL A 83 11.06 -8.09 7.67
C VAL A 83 11.32 -7.51 6.29
N ALA A 84 12.46 -6.82 6.09
CA ALA A 84 12.84 -6.16 4.84
C ALA A 84 12.73 -7.05 3.57
N GLU A 85 12.91 -8.36 3.71
CA GLU A 85 12.84 -9.32 2.59
C GLU A 85 11.41 -9.84 2.32
N SER A 86 10.39 -9.34 3.04
CA SER A 86 9.01 -9.74 2.84
C SER A 86 8.48 -9.25 1.50
N ALA A 87 8.45 -10.16 0.52
CA ALA A 87 7.88 -9.90 -0.80
C ALA A 87 6.40 -9.50 -0.72
N ARG A 88 5.64 -10.07 0.23
CA ARG A 88 4.21 -9.77 0.43
C ARG A 88 4.01 -8.31 0.84
N LEU A 89 4.77 -7.82 1.83
CA LEU A 89 4.68 -6.42 2.26
C LEU A 89 5.11 -5.44 1.15
N ARG A 90 6.13 -5.80 0.36
CA ARG A 90 6.55 -4.99 -0.80
C ARG A 90 5.45 -4.90 -1.87
N VAL A 91 4.70 -5.98 -2.10
CA VAL A 91 3.55 -5.98 -3.00
C VAL A 91 2.44 -5.08 -2.46
N LEU A 92 2.12 -5.17 -1.17
CA LEU A 92 1.12 -4.28 -0.54
C LEU A 92 1.54 -2.81 -0.60
N LEU A 93 2.84 -2.51 -0.45
CA LEU A 93 3.35 -1.14 -0.56
C LEU A 93 3.20 -0.63 -2.00
N GLY A 94 3.48 -1.48 -3.00
CA GLY A 94 3.21 -1.16 -4.39
C GLY A 94 1.73 -0.88 -4.65
N ILE A 95 0.83 -1.67 -4.04
CA ILE A 95 -0.62 -1.44 -4.12
C ILE A 95 -1.00 -0.08 -3.51
N ALA A 96 -0.50 0.24 -2.31
CA ALA A 96 -0.74 1.52 -1.66
C ALA A 96 -0.29 2.70 -2.54
N HIS A 97 0.88 2.60 -3.16
CA HIS A 97 1.35 3.62 -4.09
C HIS A 97 0.53 3.74 -5.36
N LEU A 98 -0.06 2.65 -5.88
CA LEU A 98 -1.00 2.73 -7.01
C LEU A 98 -2.27 3.50 -6.64
N GLU A 99 -2.82 3.28 -5.44
CA GLU A 99 -3.99 4.04 -4.97
C GLU A 99 -3.67 5.53 -4.77
N LEU A 100 -2.51 5.85 -4.18
CA LEU A 100 -2.04 7.23 -4.06
C LEU A 100 -1.86 7.90 -5.43
N ALA A 101 -1.26 7.19 -6.39
CA ALA A 101 -1.10 7.70 -7.75
C ALA A 101 -2.45 7.97 -8.43
N CYS A 102 -3.43 7.06 -8.28
CA CYS A 102 -4.79 7.27 -8.77
C CYS A 102 -5.42 8.53 -8.17
N ALA A 103 -5.27 8.76 -6.86
CA ALA A 103 -5.81 9.94 -6.19
C ALA A 103 -5.19 11.24 -6.74
N GLU A 104 -3.86 11.29 -6.90
CA GLU A 104 -3.16 12.45 -7.47
C GLU A 104 -3.57 12.73 -8.92
N PHE A 105 -3.68 11.69 -9.76
CA PHE A 105 -4.13 11.86 -11.13
C PHE A 105 -5.58 12.32 -11.21
N ALA A 106 -6.47 11.80 -10.36
CA ALA A 106 -7.85 12.27 -10.28
C ALA A 106 -7.92 13.74 -9.87
N GLY A 107 -7.16 14.14 -8.84
CA GLY A 107 -7.06 15.54 -8.42
C GLY A 107 -6.52 16.45 -9.53
N ALA A 108 -5.56 15.98 -10.32
CA ALA A 108 -5.08 16.71 -11.49
C ALA A 108 -6.15 16.85 -12.59
N VAL A 109 -6.98 15.83 -12.84
CA VAL A 109 -8.11 15.95 -13.77
C VAL A 109 -9.12 16.98 -13.29
N GLU A 110 -9.46 16.97 -12.00
CA GLU A 110 -10.41 17.90 -11.38
C GLU A 110 -9.91 19.35 -11.36
N ALA A 111 -8.61 19.55 -11.15
CA ALA A 111 -8.00 20.88 -11.16
C ALA A 111 -8.07 21.56 -12.54
N GLY A 112 -8.32 20.81 -13.61
CA GLY A 112 -8.40 21.33 -14.98
C GLY A 112 -7.15 22.09 -15.42
N PRO A 113 -5.95 21.47 -15.39
CA PRO A 113 -4.71 22.10 -15.84
C PRO A 113 -4.75 22.35 -17.35
N ASP A 114 -3.62 22.76 -17.93
CA ASP A 114 -3.54 22.86 -19.39
C ASP A 114 -3.87 21.51 -20.07
N THR A 115 -4.29 21.61 -21.34
CA THR A 115 -4.80 20.48 -22.12
C THR A 115 -3.86 19.27 -22.15
N ASP A 116 -2.54 19.47 -22.21
CA ASP A 116 -1.59 18.35 -22.29
C ASP A 116 -1.47 17.63 -20.95
N THR A 117 -1.36 18.41 -19.85
CA THR A 117 -1.33 17.86 -18.50
C THR A 117 -2.63 17.12 -18.18
N ALA A 118 -3.79 17.68 -18.56
CA ALA A 118 -5.09 17.04 -18.36
C ALA A 118 -5.20 15.73 -19.16
N ALA A 119 -4.78 15.72 -20.43
CA ALA A 119 -4.80 14.52 -21.26
C ALA A 119 -3.88 13.41 -20.71
N LEU A 120 -2.70 13.79 -20.18
CA LEU A 120 -1.79 12.85 -19.53
C LEU A 120 -2.37 12.30 -18.23
N ALA A 121 -2.99 13.13 -17.38
CA ALA A 121 -3.63 12.69 -16.15
C ALA A 121 -4.75 11.68 -16.40
N ILE A 122 -5.60 11.94 -17.41
CA ILE A 122 -6.65 11.02 -17.87
C ILE A 122 -6.04 9.68 -18.32
N GLU A 123 -4.98 9.72 -19.14
CA GLU A 123 -4.29 8.51 -19.60
C GLU A 123 -3.72 7.69 -18.44
N LEU A 124 -2.97 8.33 -17.55
CA LEU A 124 -2.32 7.65 -16.42
C LEU A 124 -3.36 7.07 -15.46
N LEU A 125 -4.41 7.82 -15.13
CA LEU A 125 -5.48 7.34 -14.26
C LEU A 125 -6.20 6.13 -14.89
N ALA A 126 -6.62 6.25 -16.15
CA ALA A 126 -7.37 5.19 -16.83
C ALA A 126 -6.53 3.93 -17.10
N ARG A 127 -5.20 4.05 -17.22
CA ARG A 127 -4.31 2.88 -17.32
C ARG A 127 -3.92 2.28 -15.97
N THR A 128 -4.01 3.04 -14.88
CA THR A 128 -3.63 2.57 -13.53
C THR A 128 -4.80 1.85 -12.84
N LEU A 129 -6.03 2.36 -13.00
CA LEU A 129 -7.24 1.78 -12.39
C LEU A 129 -7.45 0.27 -12.66
N PRO A 130 -7.22 -0.27 -13.88
CA PRO A 130 -7.36 -1.70 -14.14
C PRO A 130 -6.38 -2.58 -13.35
N LEU A 131 -5.22 -2.05 -12.96
CA LEU A 131 -4.26 -2.77 -12.11
C LEU A 131 -4.83 -3.05 -10.70
N ARG A 132 -5.92 -2.36 -10.34
CA ARG A 132 -6.68 -2.51 -9.09
C ARG A 132 -8.04 -3.19 -9.31
N GLY A 133 -8.29 -3.74 -10.50
CA GLY A 133 -9.57 -4.35 -10.86
C GLY A 133 -10.72 -3.34 -11.03
N ARG A 134 -10.39 -2.07 -11.28
CA ARG A 134 -11.35 -0.97 -11.44
C ARG A 134 -11.58 -0.62 -12.91
N ASP A 135 -11.85 -1.64 -13.73
CA ASP A 135 -12.02 -1.49 -15.18
C ASP A 135 -13.17 -0.53 -15.57
N GLY A 136 -14.27 -0.57 -14.82
CA GLY A 136 -15.42 0.33 -15.07
C GLY A 136 -15.11 1.81 -14.78
N ASP A 137 -14.27 2.08 -13.79
CA ASP A 137 -13.80 3.44 -13.49
C ASP A 137 -12.86 3.92 -14.59
N ALA A 138 -11.97 3.05 -15.07
CA ALA A 138 -11.08 3.35 -16.19
C ALA A 138 -11.85 3.72 -17.46
N GLU A 139 -12.89 2.96 -17.81
CA GLU A 139 -13.77 3.28 -18.95
C GLU A 139 -14.46 4.64 -18.76
N THR A 140 -14.87 4.95 -17.53
CA THR A 140 -15.50 6.23 -17.20
C THR A 140 -14.53 7.40 -17.39
N VAL A 141 -13.28 7.26 -16.94
CA VAL A 141 -12.23 8.28 -17.12
C VAL A 141 -11.91 8.47 -18.60
N TRP A 142 -11.79 7.39 -19.39
CA TRP A 142 -11.56 7.51 -20.82
C TRP A 142 -12.70 8.26 -21.53
N ARG A 143 -13.95 7.88 -21.24
CA ARG A 143 -15.13 8.52 -21.80
C ARG A 143 -15.23 10.00 -21.43
N TYR A 144 -14.93 10.35 -20.17
CA TYR A 144 -14.85 11.74 -19.74
C TYR A 144 -13.89 12.55 -20.63
N GLY A 145 -12.70 12.04 -20.90
CA GLY A 145 -11.74 12.73 -21.75
C GLY A 145 -12.13 12.79 -23.24
N LEU A 146 -12.71 11.72 -23.77
CA LEU A 146 -13.10 11.62 -25.19
C LEU A 146 -14.31 12.50 -25.55
N ASP A 147 -15.23 12.67 -24.59
CA ASP A 147 -16.48 13.42 -24.73
C ASP A 147 -16.37 14.84 -24.14
N HIS A 148 -15.17 15.28 -23.78
CA HIS A 148 -14.95 16.60 -23.18
C HIS A 148 -15.36 17.74 -24.13
N GLU A 149 -15.91 18.82 -23.58
CA GLU A 149 -16.34 20.00 -24.35
C GLU A 149 -15.17 20.75 -25.04
N ASP A 150 -13.96 20.54 -24.54
CA ASP A 150 -12.73 21.05 -25.15
C ASP A 150 -12.28 20.06 -26.21
N GLY A 151 -12.52 20.41 -27.47
CA GLY A 151 -12.14 19.59 -28.61
C GLY A 151 -10.63 19.33 -28.71
N ALA A 152 -9.78 20.21 -28.16
CA ALA A 152 -8.34 19.98 -28.14
C ALA A 152 -7.97 18.87 -27.14
N LEU A 153 -8.56 18.89 -25.95
CA LEU A 153 -8.39 17.83 -24.96
C LEU A 153 -8.88 16.49 -25.50
N ALA A 154 -10.10 16.45 -26.05
CA ALA A 154 -10.67 15.24 -26.63
C ALA A 154 -9.81 14.66 -27.77
N ALA A 155 -9.19 15.52 -28.60
CA ALA A 155 -8.27 15.07 -29.63
C ALA A 155 -7.00 14.43 -29.06
N GLN A 156 -6.42 14.99 -28.01
CA GLN A 156 -5.23 14.43 -27.37
C GLN A 156 -5.50 13.12 -26.63
N VAL A 157 -6.62 13.04 -25.91
CA VAL A 157 -7.04 11.80 -25.24
C VAL A 157 -7.21 10.67 -26.26
N ARG A 158 -7.81 10.94 -27.41
CA ARG A 158 -7.94 9.96 -28.50
C ARG A 158 -6.59 9.47 -29.02
N GLN A 159 -5.63 10.36 -29.23
CA GLN A 159 -4.27 9.98 -29.64
C GLN A 159 -3.54 9.11 -28.60
N ARG A 160 -3.81 9.33 -27.30
CA ARG A 160 -3.21 8.57 -26.20
C ARG A 160 -3.85 7.19 -26.01
N LEU A 161 -5.16 7.08 -26.22
CA LEU A 161 -5.89 5.81 -26.19
C LEU A 161 -5.34 4.82 -27.23
N ASP A 162 -4.99 5.30 -28.42
CA ASP A 162 -4.48 4.48 -29.53
C ASP A 162 -3.02 4.00 -29.33
N ARG A 163 -2.35 4.40 -28.24
CA ARG A 163 -0.98 3.95 -27.94
C ARG A 163 -0.98 2.55 -27.35
N PRO A 164 -0.01 1.69 -27.69
CA PRO A 164 0.13 0.36 -27.09
C PRO A 164 0.44 0.40 -25.59
#